data_AF-A0A6G3TKA2-F1
#
_entry.id   AF-A0A6G3TKA2-F1
#
_cell.length_a   1.000
_cell.length_b   1.000
_cell.length_c   1.000
_cell.angle_alpha   90.00
_cell.angle_beta   90.00
_cell.angle_gamma   90.00
#
_symmetry.space_group_name_H-M   'P 1'
#
loop_
_entity.id
_entity.type
_entity.pdbx_description
1 polymer ?
#
loop_
_entity_poly.entity_id
_entity_poly.type
_entity_poly.pdbx_seq_one_letter_code
_entity_poly.pdbx_strand_id
1 'polypeptide(L)'
;VGAATPGIVEADGTVRLGTALPGWTGLGLGERLSRSFKCPVLVENDANAAAVAEHWKGTATECDDIVFVLAGLSPGAGALIGGRLHRGYGGAAGEIGALHLLGRDVTPETLLSTTDQPLHPLDEQAVAKVFAEAREGDERARAAVERFIQRLVHDVAALALALDPEMVVIGGWAAGLDGVLEPLRRELARYCLRPPRVALSLLGEAAVATGALRLALDHVEEQLFAVEGATARR
;
A
#
# COMPACT_ATOMS: atom_id res chain seq x y z
N VAL A 1 19.53 5.04 -7.29
CA VAL A 1 18.67 5.52 -6.17
C VAL A 1 17.28 4.97 -6.39
N GLY A 2 16.65 4.42 -5.35
CA GLY A 2 15.22 4.11 -5.37
C GLY A 2 14.47 5.14 -4.53
N ALA A 3 13.32 5.57 -5.02
CA ALA A 3 12.39 6.42 -4.31
C ALA A 3 10.99 5.82 -4.40
N ALA A 4 10.16 6.08 -3.40
CA ALA A 4 8.77 5.69 -3.40
C ALA A 4 7.90 6.89 -3.02
N THR A 5 6.68 6.93 -3.55
CA THR A 5 5.75 8.05 -3.37
C THR A 5 4.31 7.57 -3.33
N PRO A 6 3.41 8.29 -2.62
CA PRO A 6 1.98 8.12 -2.79
C PRO A 6 1.54 8.41 -4.23
N GLY A 7 0.50 7.70 -4.67
CA GLY A 7 -0.17 7.91 -5.95
C GLY A 7 0.26 6.96 -7.06
N ILE A 8 -0.30 7.19 -8.25
CA ILE A 8 -0.08 6.36 -9.44
C ILE A 8 1.20 6.83 -10.13
N VAL A 9 2.19 5.94 -10.20
CA VAL A 9 3.50 6.21 -10.80
C VAL A 9 3.64 5.50 -12.14
N GLU A 10 4.06 6.23 -13.16
CA GLU A 10 4.38 5.69 -14.48
C GLU A 10 5.77 5.05 -14.52
N ALA A 11 6.03 4.24 -15.54
CA ALA A 11 7.32 3.55 -15.70
C ALA A 11 8.53 4.51 -15.83
N ASP A 12 8.32 5.75 -16.27
CA ASP A 12 9.36 6.78 -16.37
C ASP A 12 9.59 7.55 -15.05
N GLY A 13 8.84 7.22 -13.99
CA GLY A 13 8.88 7.87 -12.69
C GLY A 13 8.07 9.17 -12.59
N THR A 14 7.14 9.40 -13.52
CA THR A 14 6.13 10.46 -13.42
C THR A 14 5.01 10.07 -12.47
N VAL A 15 4.65 10.96 -11.54
CA VAL A 15 3.46 10.80 -10.69
C VAL A 15 2.24 11.22 -11.51
N ARG A 16 1.58 10.26 -12.17
CA ARG A 16 0.40 10.50 -13.02
C ARG A 16 -0.74 11.13 -12.22
N LEU A 17 -0.98 10.64 -11.01
CA LEU A 17 -2.03 11.14 -10.12
C LEU A 17 -1.55 11.04 -8.67
N GLY A 18 -1.47 12.18 -7.98
CA GLY A 18 -1.17 12.25 -6.56
C GLY A 18 -2.24 13.06 -5.82
N THR A 19 -3.16 12.37 -5.14
CA THR A 19 -4.26 13.03 -4.40
C THR A 19 -3.83 13.51 -3.02
N ALA A 20 -2.83 12.85 -2.43
CA ALA A 20 -2.35 13.16 -1.09
C ALA A 20 -1.41 14.38 -1.04
N LEU A 21 -0.72 14.70 -2.14
CA LEU A 21 0.33 15.73 -2.19
C LEU A 21 -0.01 16.81 -3.24
N PRO A 22 -0.36 18.04 -2.82
CA PRO A 22 -0.69 19.12 -3.73
C PRO A 22 0.44 19.42 -4.73
N GLY A 23 0.10 19.49 -6.02
CA GLY A 23 1.04 19.80 -7.10
C GLY A 23 1.90 18.63 -7.59
N TRP A 24 1.65 17.40 -7.11
CA TRP A 24 2.38 16.21 -7.55
C TRP A 24 1.77 15.55 -8.79
N THR A 25 0.51 15.79 -9.11
CA THR A 25 -0.10 15.30 -10.36
C THR A 25 0.64 15.84 -11.59
N GLY A 26 1.11 14.94 -12.45
CA GLY A 26 1.92 15.24 -13.64
C GLY A 26 3.40 15.53 -13.36
N LEU A 27 3.86 15.33 -12.12
CA LEU A 27 5.23 15.62 -11.72
C LEU A 27 6.18 14.54 -12.21
N GLY A 28 7.12 14.89 -13.09
CA GLY A 28 8.28 14.06 -13.43
C GLY A 28 9.27 13.92 -12.27
N LEU A 29 8.90 13.15 -11.23
CA LEU A 29 9.67 13.03 -9.99
C LEU A 29 11.02 12.36 -10.25
N GLY A 30 11.04 11.30 -11.06
CA GLY A 30 12.27 10.62 -11.47
C GLY A 30 13.27 11.57 -12.13
N GLU A 31 12.81 12.39 -13.09
CA GLU A 31 13.64 13.39 -13.77
C GLU A 31 14.19 14.44 -12.79
N ARG A 32 13.34 14.96 -11.89
CA ARG A 32 13.74 15.95 -10.89
C ARG A 32 14.79 15.41 -9.94
N LEU A 33 14.60 14.21 -9.40
CA LEU A 33 15.56 13.57 -8.51
C LEU A 33 16.87 13.25 -9.24
N SER A 34 16.80 12.86 -10.52
CA SER A 34 17.98 12.55 -11.34
C SER A 34 18.94 13.74 -11.49
N ARG A 35 18.47 14.98 -11.31
CA ARG A 35 19.35 16.17 -11.33
C ARG A 35 20.30 16.23 -10.12
N SER A 36 19.97 15.54 -9.04
CA SER A 36 20.74 15.53 -7.79
C SER A 36 21.66 14.32 -7.65
N PHE A 37 21.50 13.29 -8.47
CA PHE A 37 22.24 12.03 -8.36
C PHE A 37 22.94 11.65 -9.66
N LYS A 38 24.12 11.04 -9.55
CA LYS A 38 24.92 10.59 -10.71
C LYS A 38 24.62 9.15 -11.14
N CYS A 39 23.56 8.55 -10.62
CA CYS A 39 23.16 7.18 -10.92
C CYS A 39 21.66 7.12 -11.25
N PRO A 40 21.18 6.03 -11.87
CA PRO A 40 19.77 5.88 -12.22
C PRO A 40 18.85 6.11 -11.01
N VAL A 41 17.73 6.79 -11.24
CA VAL A 41 16.67 6.99 -10.25
C VAL A 41 15.45 6.19 -10.67
N LEU A 42 14.97 5.32 -9.80
CA LEU A 42 13.72 4.58 -9.95
C LEU A 42 12.72 5.15 -8.96
N VAL A 43 11.50 5.40 -9.44
CA VAL A 43 10.39 5.86 -8.61
C VAL A 43 9.30 4.81 -8.67
N GLU A 44 8.74 4.46 -7.52
CA GLU A 44 7.65 3.49 -7.40
C GLU A 44 6.54 4.04 -6.49
N ASN A 45 5.36 3.43 -6.56
CA ASN A 45 4.31 3.63 -5.58
C ASN A 45 4.75 3.11 -4.18
N ASP A 46 4.30 3.77 -3.12
CA ASP A 46 4.62 3.42 -1.73
C ASP A 46 4.13 2.03 -1.29
N ALA A 47 2.88 1.67 -1.59
CA ALA A 47 2.33 0.35 -1.27
C ALA A 47 3.02 -0.75 -2.09
N ASN A 48 3.35 -0.50 -3.35
CA ASN A 48 4.15 -1.40 -4.19
C ASN A 48 5.54 -1.64 -3.59
N ALA A 49 6.25 -0.56 -3.21
CA ALA A 49 7.55 -0.66 -2.58
C ALA A 49 7.47 -1.46 -1.27
N ALA A 50 6.49 -1.16 -0.42
CA ALA A 50 6.30 -1.88 0.83
C ALA A 50 6.00 -3.38 0.62
N ALA A 51 5.23 -3.74 -0.42
CA ALA A 51 5.00 -5.14 -0.78
C ALA A 51 6.31 -5.87 -1.12
N VAL A 52 7.16 -5.25 -1.94
CA VAL A 52 8.50 -5.79 -2.27
C VAL A 52 9.36 -5.94 -1.02
N ALA A 53 9.29 -4.98 -0.10
CA ALA A 53 10.04 -5.03 1.15
C ALA A 53 9.62 -6.20 2.04
N GLU A 54 8.31 -6.39 2.21
CA GLU A 54 7.75 -7.45 3.06
C GLU A 54 8.02 -8.85 2.50
N HIS A 55 8.02 -8.99 1.17
CA HIS A 55 8.45 -10.22 0.49
C HIS A 55 9.95 -10.47 0.65
N TRP A 56 10.77 -9.43 0.66
CA TRP A 56 12.22 -9.60 0.77
C TRP A 56 12.70 -9.91 2.20
N LYS A 57 12.22 -9.15 3.18
CA LYS A 57 12.77 -9.14 4.56
C LYS A 57 11.71 -9.02 5.65
N GLY A 58 10.43 -9.04 5.31
CA GLY A 58 9.35 -8.82 6.26
C GLY A 58 8.57 -10.08 6.60
N THR A 59 7.28 -9.91 6.81
CA THR A 59 6.33 -10.96 7.21
C THR A 59 6.07 -11.99 6.11
N ALA A 60 6.35 -11.64 4.85
CA ALA A 60 5.94 -12.39 3.66
C ALA A 60 7.09 -13.10 2.92
N THR A 61 8.21 -13.39 3.58
CA THR A 61 9.40 -14.00 2.93
C THR A 61 9.17 -15.37 2.33
N GLU A 62 8.14 -16.08 2.79
CA GLU A 62 7.81 -17.45 2.36
C GLU A 62 6.52 -17.50 1.51
N CYS A 63 6.09 -16.38 0.93
CA CYS A 63 4.84 -16.28 0.16
C CYS A 63 5.07 -15.54 -1.15
N ASP A 64 4.70 -16.12 -2.29
CA ASP A 64 4.91 -15.48 -3.60
C ASP A 64 3.69 -14.69 -4.09
N ASP A 65 2.49 -15.08 -3.68
CA ASP A 65 1.25 -14.40 -3.99
C ASP A 65 0.79 -13.60 -2.77
N ILE A 66 1.08 -12.30 -2.75
CA ILE A 66 0.83 -11.44 -1.59
C ILE A 66 0.14 -10.14 -1.96
N VAL A 67 -0.65 -9.64 -1.02
CA VAL A 67 -1.20 -8.29 -1.06
C VAL A 67 -0.72 -7.55 0.18
N PHE A 68 0.06 -6.49 -0.03
CA PHE A 68 0.34 -5.51 1.01
C PHE A 68 -0.71 -4.41 0.97
N VAL A 69 -1.23 -4.03 2.12
CA VAL A 69 -2.19 -2.93 2.25
C VAL A 69 -1.56 -1.86 3.12
N LEU A 70 -1.34 -0.70 2.52
CA LEU A 70 -0.95 0.51 3.24
C LEU A 70 -2.22 1.15 3.80
N ALA A 71 -2.57 0.80 5.04
CA ALA A 71 -3.76 1.29 5.69
C ALA A 71 -3.62 2.77 6.06
N GLY A 72 -4.68 3.52 5.78
CA GLY A 72 -4.81 4.95 6.06
C GLY A 72 -6.16 5.46 5.59
N LEU A 73 -6.40 6.76 5.72
CA LEU A 73 -7.63 7.40 5.25
C LEU A 73 -7.82 7.25 3.73
N SER A 74 -6.74 7.17 2.95
CA SER A 74 -6.76 6.75 1.55
C SER A 74 -5.91 5.50 1.39
N PRO A 75 -6.47 4.29 1.60
CA PRO A 75 -5.69 3.06 1.55
C PRO A 75 -5.21 2.76 0.14
N GLY A 76 -3.95 2.32 0.03
CA GLY A 76 -3.35 1.79 -1.19
C GLY A 76 -2.93 0.34 -0.98
N ALA A 77 -2.78 -0.41 -2.06
CA ALA A 77 -2.29 -1.78 -2.00
C ALA A 77 -1.25 -2.07 -3.08
N GLY A 78 -0.24 -2.86 -2.71
CA GLY A 78 0.71 -3.44 -3.64
C GLY A 78 0.50 -4.95 -3.69
N ALA A 79 0.58 -5.54 -4.88
CA ALA A 79 0.39 -6.98 -5.06
C ALA A 79 1.60 -7.62 -5.73
N LEU A 80 2.04 -8.77 -5.21
CA LEU A 80 2.95 -9.67 -5.92
C LEU A 80 2.15 -10.88 -6.38
N ILE A 81 2.37 -11.29 -7.62
CA ILE A 81 1.79 -12.50 -8.21
C ILE A 81 2.94 -13.36 -8.69
N GLY A 82 3.08 -14.57 -8.14
CA GLY A 82 4.23 -15.44 -8.37
C GLY A 82 5.57 -14.76 -8.06
N GLY A 83 5.64 -13.99 -6.97
CA GLY A 83 6.83 -13.28 -6.51
C GLY A 83 7.17 -12.02 -7.32
N ARG A 84 6.29 -11.61 -8.25
CA ARG A 84 6.52 -10.47 -9.14
C ARG A 84 5.54 -9.35 -8.88
N LEU A 85 6.04 -8.14 -8.70
CA LEU A 85 5.23 -6.95 -8.49
C LEU A 85 4.26 -6.71 -9.67
N HIS A 86 2.97 -6.67 -9.37
CA HIS A 86 1.90 -6.44 -10.32
C HIS A 86 1.43 -4.98 -10.31
N ARG A 87 1.87 -4.20 -11.30
CA ARG A 87 1.54 -2.77 -11.43
C ARG A 87 0.23 -2.49 -12.19
N GLY A 88 -0.33 -3.51 -12.84
CA GLY A 88 -1.39 -3.35 -13.84
C GLY A 88 -0.91 -2.66 -15.12
N TYR A 89 -1.84 -2.45 -16.07
CA TYR A 89 -1.51 -1.86 -17.39
C TYR A 89 -1.00 -0.42 -17.31
N GLY A 90 -1.58 0.39 -16.41
CA GLY A 90 -1.31 1.82 -16.29
C GLY A 90 -0.67 2.26 -14.98
N GLY A 91 -0.12 1.32 -14.19
CA GLY A 91 0.47 1.62 -12.87
C GLY A 91 -0.54 1.78 -11.73
N ALA A 92 -1.84 1.53 -11.98
CA ALA A 92 -2.95 1.81 -11.06
C ALA A 92 -3.52 0.56 -10.38
N ALA A 93 -2.82 -0.58 -10.43
CA ALA A 93 -3.25 -1.76 -9.67
C ALA A 93 -3.19 -1.46 -8.17
N GLY A 94 -4.22 -1.87 -7.42
CA GLY A 94 -4.24 -1.70 -5.97
C GLY A 94 -4.70 -0.34 -5.45
N GLU A 95 -5.27 0.52 -6.29
CA GLU A 95 -5.91 1.80 -5.91
C GLU A 95 -7.27 1.59 -5.21
N ILE A 96 -7.26 0.82 -4.11
CA ILE A 96 -8.46 0.40 -3.37
C ILE A 96 -9.14 1.52 -2.61
N GLY A 97 -8.45 2.63 -2.36
CA GLY A 97 -9.04 3.84 -1.78
C GLY A 97 -10.26 4.33 -2.57
N ALA A 98 -10.31 4.09 -3.88
CA ALA A 98 -11.42 4.45 -4.76
C ALA A 98 -12.67 3.53 -4.66
N LEU A 99 -12.60 2.39 -3.96
CA LEU A 99 -13.71 1.43 -3.92
C LEU A 99 -15.01 2.01 -3.32
N HIS A 100 -14.94 3.05 -2.49
CA HIS A 100 -16.14 3.73 -2.00
C HIS A 100 -17.03 4.29 -3.10
N LEU A 101 -16.44 4.68 -4.23
CA LEU A 101 -17.17 5.22 -5.38
C LEU A 101 -18.08 4.16 -6.03
N LEU A 102 -17.91 2.87 -5.70
CA LEU A 102 -18.71 1.76 -6.20
C LEU A 102 -19.98 1.46 -5.37
N GLY A 103 -20.43 2.42 -4.54
CA GLY A 103 -21.71 2.33 -3.84
C GLY A 103 -21.63 2.24 -2.32
N ARG A 104 -20.60 2.85 -1.69
CA ARG A 104 -20.56 3.07 -0.24
C ARG A 104 -20.83 4.54 0.06
N ASP A 105 -21.78 4.81 0.96
CA ASP A 105 -22.19 6.18 1.33
C ASP A 105 -21.18 6.94 2.22
N VAL A 106 -19.99 6.37 2.48
CA VAL A 106 -19.02 6.95 3.42
C VAL A 106 -17.79 7.44 2.69
N THR A 107 -17.55 8.75 2.77
CA THR A 107 -16.35 9.40 2.24
C THR A 107 -15.13 9.05 3.10
N PRO A 108 -13.95 8.79 2.51
CA PRO A 108 -12.79 8.34 3.26
C PRO A 108 -12.35 9.30 4.37
N GLU A 109 -12.47 10.61 4.15
CA GLU A 109 -12.03 11.67 5.07
C GLU A 109 -12.87 11.76 6.34
N THR A 110 -14.08 11.19 6.34
CA THR A 110 -15.00 11.20 7.49
C THR A 110 -14.96 9.90 8.29
N LEU A 111 -14.28 8.87 7.81
CA LEU A 111 -14.25 7.54 8.45
C LEU A 111 -13.81 7.63 9.91
N LEU A 112 -12.68 8.30 10.15
CA LEU A 112 -12.06 8.46 11.47
C LEU A 112 -12.47 9.77 12.18
N SER A 113 -13.42 10.55 11.64
CA SER A 113 -13.86 11.78 12.28
C SER A 113 -14.68 11.53 13.54
N THR A 114 -14.36 12.26 14.62
CA THR A 114 -15.11 12.28 15.89
C THR A 114 -15.92 13.57 16.09
N THR A 115 -15.77 14.55 15.18
CA THR A 115 -16.30 15.92 15.27
C THR A 115 -17.09 16.35 14.04
N ASP A 116 -17.42 15.42 13.14
CA ASP A 116 -18.03 15.65 11.82
C ASP A 116 -17.21 16.57 10.88
N GLN A 117 -15.95 16.86 11.25
CA GLN A 117 -14.98 17.52 10.39
C GLN A 117 -14.03 16.47 9.78
N PRO A 118 -13.71 16.57 8.48
CA PRO A 118 -12.82 15.61 7.84
C PRO A 118 -11.40 15.68 8.42
N LEU A 119 -10.75 14.53 8.56
CA LEU A 119 -9.33 14.45 8.87
C LEU A 119 -8.52 14.47 7.57
N HIS A 120 -7.40 15.19 7.58
CA HIS A 120 -6.51 15.20 6.43
C HIS A 120 -5.86 13.80 6.27
N PRO A 121 -5.83 13.20 5.06
CA PRO A 121 -5.36 11.83 4.88
C PRO A 121 -3.94 11.53 5.34
N LEU A 122 -3.07 12.53 5.34
CA LEU A 122 -1.67 12.45 5.77
C LEU A 122 -1.43 12.95 7.21
N ASP A 123 -2.47 13.28 7.98
CA ASP A 123 -2.32 13.71 9.37
C ASP A 123 -2.25 12.50 10.30
N GLU A 124 -1.04 11.95 10.43
CA GLU A 124 -0.77 10.76 11.23
C GLU A 124 -1.08 10.94 12.72
N GLN A 125 -0.82 12.15 13.23
CA GLN A 125 -1.05 12.48 14.64
C GLN A 125 -2.54 12.50 14.96
N ALA A 126 -3.36 13.08 14.09
CA ALA A 126 -4.80 13.13 14.28
C ALA A 126 -5.43 11.73 14.32
N VAL A 127 -5.02 10.83 13.43
CA VAL A 127 -5.52 9.44 13.46
C VAL A 127 -5.00 8.68 14.66
N ALA A 128 -3.70 8.77 14.97
CA ALA A 128 -3.15 8.11 16.15
C ALA A 128 -3.88 8.50 17.43
N LYS A 129 -4.28 9.78 17.54
CA LYS A 129 -5.11 10.29 18.64
C LYS A 129 -6.48 9.61 18.69
N VAL A 130 -7.20 9.50 17.57
CA VAL A 130 -8.52 8.81 17.54
C VAL A 130 -8.39 7.35 17.98
N PHE A 131 -7.35 6.63 17.53
CA PHE A 131 -7.11 5.26 17.96
C PHE A 131 -6.74 5.15 19.45
N ALA A 132 -6.03 6.14 20.01
CA ALA A 132 -5.72 6.19 21.44
C ALA A 132 -6.99 6.43 22.27
N GLU A 133 -7.81 7.42 21.91
CA GLU A 133 -9.08 7.74 22.58
C GLU A 133 -10.04 6.55 22.55
N ALA A 134 -10.11 5.81 21.43
CA ALA A 134 -10.92 4.59 21.33
C ALA A 134 -10.48 3.49 22.32
N ARG A 135 -9.16 3.37 22.55
CA ARG A 135 -8.57 2.44 23.53
C ARG A 135 -8.84 2.86 24.97
N GLU A 136 -8.83 4.17 25.24
CA GLU A 136 -9.19 4.75 26.54
C GLU A 136 -10.69 4.67 26.84
N GLY A 137 -11.50 4.44 25.80
CA GLY A 137 -12.91 4.10 25.91
C GLY A 137 -13.88 5.20 25.51
N ASP A 138 -13.41 6.20 24.76
CA ASP A 138 -14.28 7.18 24.14
C ASP A 138 -15.18 6.51 23.09
N GLU A 139 -16.50 6.64 23.27
CA GLU A 139 -17.50 5.99 22.44
C GLU A 139 -17.53 6.53 21.00
N ARG A 140 -17.24 7.83 20.79
CA ARG A 140 -17.20 8.42 19.45
C ARG A 140 -15.97 7.93 18.69
N ALA A 141 -14.82 7.89 19.36
CA ALA A 141 -13.59 7.37 18.81
C ALA A 141 -13.72 5.88 18.48
N ARG A 142 -14.35 5.08 19.35
CA ARG A 142 -14.65 3.66 19.06
C ARG A 142 -15.51 3.49 17.81
N ALA A 143 -16.61 4.25 17.71
CA ALA A 143 -17.47 4.21 16.52
C ALA A 143 -16.71 4.62 15.26
N ALA A 144 -15.82 5.62 15.34
CA ALA A 144 -14.98 6.05 14.23
C ALA A 144 -14.00 4.97 13.78
N VAL A 145 -13.29 4.33 14.72
CA VAL A 145 -12.38 3.21 14.45
C VAL A 145 -13.14 2.01 13.87
N GLU A 146 -14.34 1.71 14.36
CA GLU A 146 -15.16 0.62 13.82
C GLU A 146 -15.55 0.85 12.36
N ARG A 147 -15.99 2.06 11.99
CA ARG A 147 -16.29 2.42 10.59
C ARG A 147 -15.05 2.25 9.70
N PHE A 148 -13.89 2.69 10.18
CA PHE A 148 -12.62 2.52 9.47
C PHE A 148 -12.27 1.05 9.26
N ILE A 149 -12.36 0.22 10.30
CA ILE A 149 -12.11 -1.22 10.22
C ILE A 149 -13.06 -1.88 9.23
N GLN A 150 -14.36 -1.59 9.29
CA GLN A 150 -15.34 -2.16 8.37
C GLN A 150 -15.05 -1.80 6.91
N ARG A 151 -14.59 -0.56 6.65
CA ARG A 151 -14.16 -0.15 5.33
C ARG A 151 -12.92 -0.92 4.87
N LEU A 152 -11.89 -0.99 5.71
CA LEU A 152 -10.65 -1.69 5.36
C LEU A 152 -10.93 -3.17 5.07
N VAL A 153 -11.76 -3.82 5.89
CA VAL A 153 -12.18 -5.21 5.69
C VAL A 153 -12.83 -5.41 4.32
N HIS A 154 -13.71 -4.50 3.91
CA HIS A 154 -14.35 -4.57 2.60
C HIS A 154 -13.35 -4.40 1.44
N ASP A 155 -12.47 -3.40 1.53
CA ASP A 155 -11.51 -3.09 0.48
C ASP A 155 -10.51 -4.25 0.28
N VAL A 156 -10.04 -4.84 1.38
CA VAL A 156 -9.17 -6.02 1.34
C VAL A 156 -9.89 -7.25 0.81
N ALA A 157 -11.15 -7.47 1.19
CA ALA A 157 -11.94 -8.59 0.67
C ALA A 157 -12.10 -8.53 -0.85
N ALA A 158 -12.26 -7.33 -1.43
CA ALA A 158 -12.30 -7.16 -2.88
C ALA A 158 -10.99 -7.61 -3.55
N LEU A 159 -9.83 -7.26 -2.99
CA LEU A 159 -8.53 -7.71 -3.51
C LEU A 159 -8.34 -9.21 -3.34
N ALA A 160 -8.69 -9.76 -2.18
CA ALA A 160 -8.56 -11.19 -1.92
C ALA A 160 -9.38 -12.01 -2.92
N LEU A 161 -10.59 -11.57 -3.25
CA LEU A 161 -11.45 -12.21 -4.26
C LEU A 161 -10.92 -12.06 -5.68
N ALA A 162 -10.28 -10.93 -5.99
CA ALA A 162 -9.74 -10.69 -7.32
C ALA A 162 -8.41 -11.43 -7.58
N LEU A 163 -7.59 -11.61 -6.55
CA LEU A 163 -6.19 -12.05 -6.68
C LEU A 163 -5.90 -13.45 -6.09
N ASP A 164 -6.75 -13.98 -5.21
CA ASP A 164 -6.50 -15.23 -4.44
C ASP A 164 -5.10 -15.27 -3.78
N PRO A 165 -4.72 -14.25 -2.98
CA PRO A 165 -3.38 -14.21 -2.40
C PRO A 165 -3.20 -15.30 -1.34
N GLU A 166 -1.96 -15.70 -1.11
CA GLU A 166 -1.59 -16.56 0.01
C GLU A 166 -1.57 -15.78 1.33
N MET A 167 -1.13 -14.52 1.29
CA MET A 167 -1.03 -13.65 2.45
C MET A 167 -1.47 -12.22 2.15
N VAL A 168 -2.20 -11.64 3.11
CA VAL A 168 -2.44 -10.21 3.20
C VAL A 168 -1.60 -9.64 4.34
N VAL A 169 -0.75 -8.67 4.03
CA VAL A 169 0.06 -7.93 5.00
C VAL A 169 -0.54 -6.55 5.19
N ILE A 170 -0.89 -6.20 6.41
CA ILE A 170 -1.42 -4.87 6.76
C ILE A 170 -0.29 -4.02 7.35
N GLY A 171 0.08 -2.95 6.65
CA GLY A 171 1.01 -1.94 7.13
C GLY A 171 0.38 -0.55 7.14
N GLY A 172 1.18 0.47 7.43
CA GLY A 172 0.71 1.86 7.57
C GLY A 172 1.02 2.46 8.94
N TRP A 173 0.59 3.70 9.09
CA TRP A 173 1.00 4.67 10.12
C TRP A 173 0.24 4.51 11.45
N ALA A 174 -0.78 3.66 11.51
CA ALA A 174 -1.60 3.55 12.71
C ALA A 174 -1.06 2.47 13.66
N ALA A 175 -0.36 2.90 14.72
CA ALA A 175 -0.27 2.11 15.94
C ALA A 175 -1.69 1.75 16.42
N GLY A 176 -2.04 0.46 16.40
CA GLY A 176 -3.39 -0.02 16.75
C GLY A 176 -4.18 -0.71 15.63
N LEU A 177 -3.55 -1.05 14.51
CA LEU A 177 -4.17 -1.89 13.47
C LEU A 177 -4.32 -3.37 13.88
N ASP A 178 -3.78 -3.82 15.01
CA ASP A 178 -3.99 -5.19 15.52
C ASP A 178 -5.48 -5.57 15.57
N GLY A 179 -6.34 -4.60 15.89
CA GLY A 179 -7.78 -4.76 15.96
C GLY A 179 -8.45 -5.11 14.63
N VAL A 180 -7.79 -4.90 13.47
CA VAL A 180 -8.35 -5.26 12.16
C VAL A 180 -8.09 -6.72 11.77
N LEU A 181 -7.08 -7.37 12.35
CA LEU A 181 -6.65 -8.71 11.91
C LEU A 181 -7.77 -9.74 12.06
N GLU A 182 -8.42 -9.78 13.22
CA GLU A 182 -9.46 -10.77 13.50
C GLU A 182 -10.76 -10.51 12.71
N PRO A 183 -11.30 -9.27 12.65
CA PRO A 183 -12.39 -8.96 11.73
C PRO A 183 -12.08 -9.33 10.27
N LEU A 184 -10.86 -9.06 9.80
CA LEU A 184 -10.46 -9.36 8.44
C LEU A 184 -10.38 -10.88 8.19
N ARG A 185 -9.74 -11.65 9.07
CA ARG A 185 -9.72 -13.12 8.97
C ARG A 185 -11.13 -13.71 8.94
N ARG A 186 -12.00 -13.25 9.85
CA ARG A 186 -13.38 -13.71 9.92
C ARG A 186 -14.14 -13.40 8.64
N GLU A 187 -13.99 -12.20 8.09
CA GLU A 187 -14.72 -11.82 6.88
C GLU A 187 -14.18 -12.54 5.64
N LEU A 188 -12.86 -12.65 5.48
CA LEU A 188 -12.25 -13.38 4.37
C LEU A 188 -12.61 -14.87 4.40
N ALA A 189 -12.75 -15.47 5.59
CA ALA A 189 -13.20 -16.85 5.74
C ALA A 189 -14.63 -17.11 5.22
N ARG A 190 -15.44 -16.07 5.01
CA ARG A 190 -16.80 -16.20 4.47
C ARG A 190 -16.82 -16.20 2.95
N TYR A 191 -15.86 -15.56 2.29
CA TYR A 191 -15.87 -15.35 0.84
C TYR A 191 -14.80 -16.16 0.11
N CYS A 192 -13.65 -16.39 0.73
CA CYS A 192 -12.53 -17.11 0.13
C CYS A 192 -12.66 -18.60 0.40
N LEU A 193 -12.53 -19.42 -0.66
CA LEU A 193 -12.47 -20.89 -0.52
C LEU A 193 -11.26 -21.31 0.34
N ARG A 194 -10.12 -20.63 0.15
CA ARG A 194 -8.91 -20.76 0.95
C ARG A 194 -8.58 -19.39 1.52
N PRO A 195 -8.92 -19.10 2.78
CA PRO A 195 -8.70 -17.78 3.34
C PRO A 195 -7.19 -17.49 3.43
N PRO A 196 -6.72 -16.32 2.97
CA PRO A 196 -5.31 -15.95 3.08
C PRO A 196 -4.89 -15.82 4.53
N ARG A 197 -3.59 -16.01 4.78
CA ARG A 197 -2.98 -15.60 6.05
C ARG A 197 -3.07 -14.08 6.15
N VAL A 198 -3.39 -13.57 7.34
CA VAL A 198 -3.46 -12.13 7.59
C VAL A 198 -2.53 -11.78 8.72
N ALA A 199 -1.62 -10.84 8.49
CA ALA A 199 -0.62 -10.42 9.46
C ALA A 199 -0.30 -8.93 9.34
N LEU A 200 0.32 -8.36 10.37
CA LEU A 200 0.88 -7.01 10.29
C LEU A 200 2.24 -7.02 9.60
N SER A 201 2.59 -5.88 9.02
CA SER A 201 3.93 -5.58 8.52
C SER A 201 4.96 -5.73 9.63
N LEU A 202 6.04 -6.46 9.35
CA LEU A 202 7.19 -6.57 10.26
C LEU A 202 8.09 -5.33 10.19
N LEU A 203 8.15 -4.70 9.01
CA LEU A 203 9.05 -3.57 8.76
C LEU A 203 8.47 -2.22 9.19
N GLY A 204 7.14 -2.13 9.40
CA GLY A 204 6.47 -0.91 9.84
C GLY A 204 6.79 0.28 8.95
N GLU A 205 7.19 1.40 9.58
CA GLU A 205 7.57 2.64 8.88
C GLU A 205 8.74 2.45 7.90
N ALA A 206 9.60 1.45 8.12
CA ALA A 206 10.75 1.18 7.25
C ALA A 206 10.37 0.43 5.96
N ALA A 207 9.15 -0.09 5.83
CA ALA A 207 8.74 -0.92 4.69
C ALA A 207 8.93 -0.21 3.35
N VAL A 208 8.44 1.03 3.23
CA VAL A 208 8.49 1.81 1.98
C VAL A 208 9.94 2.08 1.55
N ALA A 209 10.78 2.55 2.47
CA ALA A 209 12.18 2.84 2.19
C ALA A 209 13.00 1.58 1.87
N THR A 210 12.73 0.48 2.58
CA THR A 210 13.36 -0.83 2.34
C THR A 210 12.98 -1.38 0.96
N GLY A 211 11.73 -1.17 0.55
CA GLY A 211 11.23 -1.53 -0.77
C GLY A 211 11.90 -0.76 -1.89
N ALA A 212 11.98 0.56 -1.75
CA ALA A 212 12.70 1.42 -2.68
C ALA A 212 14.18 1.02 -2.81
N LEU A 213 14.82 0.64 -1.69
CA LEU A 213 16.15 0.06 -1.70
C LEU A 213 16.21 -1.26 -2.49
N ARG A 214 15.28 -2.20 -2.27
CA ARG A 214 15.28 -3.48 -3.00
C ARG A 214 15.12 -3.27 -4.49
N LEU A 215 14.20 -2.39 -4.92
CA LEU A 215 14.00 -2.07 -6.35
C LEU A 215 15.28 -1.50 -7.00
N ALA A 216 16.02 -0.67 -6.26
CA ALA A 216 17.31 -0.17 -6.74
C ALA A 216 18.37 -1.28 -6.83
N LEU A 217 18.36 -2.25 -5.91
CA LEU A 217 19.24 -3.42 -5.95
C LEU A 217 18.87 -4.36 -7.11
N ASP A 218 17.59 -4.66 -7.29
CA ASP A 218 17.08 -5.46 -8.41
C ASP A 218 17.58 -4.92 -9.75
N HIS A 219 17.46 -3.61 -9.95
CA HIS A 219 17.93 -2.96 -11.17
C HIS A 219 19.44 -3.10 -11.38
N VAL A 220 20.24 -3.00 -10.31
CA VAL A 220 21.70 -3.19 -10.40
C VAL A 220 22.03 -4.65 -10.70
N GLU A 221 21.35 -5.60 -10.04
CA GLU A 221 21.51 -7.04 -10.30
C GLU A 221 21.15 -7.37 -11.76
N GLU A 222 20.02 -6.88 -12.26
CA GLU A 222 19.60 -7.05 -13.66
C GLU A 222 20.64 -6.49 -14.64
N GLN A 223 21.21 -5.30 -14.38
CA GLN A 223 22.23 -4.70 -15.24
C GLN A 223 23.58 -5.46 -15.20
N LEU A 224 23.99 -5.94 -14.01
CA LEU A 224 25.26 -6.65 -13.83
C LEU A 224 25.21 -8.09 -14.37
N PHE A 225 24.07 -8.75 -14.25
CA PHE A 225 23.87 -10.14 -14.68
C PHE A 225 23.10 -10.27 -15.99
N ALA A 226 22.74 -9.16 -16.64
CA ALA A 226 22.31 -9.16 -18.03
C ALA A 226 23.44 -9.74 -18.89
N VAL A 227 23.28 -10.98 -19.33
CA VAL A 227 24.16 -11.58 -20.33
C VAL A 227 24.00 -10.74 -21.61
N GLU A 228 25.10 -10.21 -22.15
CA GLU A 228 25.16 -9.66 -23.51
C GLU A 228 24.82 -10.80 -24.50
N GLY A 229 23.52 -11.04 -24.74
CA GLY A 229 23.13 -12.28 -25.40
C GLY A 229 21.64 -12.47 -25.61
N ALA A 230 20.88 -11.42 -25.91
CA ALA A 230 19.55 -11.57 -26.51
C ALA A 230 19.17 -10.39 -27.43
N THR A 231 20.14 -9.86 -28.18
CA THR A 231 19.83 -9.27 -29.49
C THR A 231 19.60 -10.39 -30.51
N ALA A 232 18.47 -11.09 -30.40
CA ALA A 232 18.02 -11.99 -31.45
C ALA A 232 16.49 -12.15 -31.47
N ARG A 233 15.91 -11.43 -32.42
CA ARG A 233 14.60 -11.62 -33.09
C ARG A 233 13.36 -10.96 -32.44
N ARG A 234 13.08 -9.77 -33.00
CA ARG A 234 11.82 -9.24 -33.56
C ARG A 234 10.51 -9.74 -32.97
#